data_AF-A0A8J7XK36-F1
#
_entry.id   AF-A0A8J7XK36-F1
#
_cell.length_a   1.000
_cell.length_b   1.000
_cell.length_c   1.000
_cell.angle_alpha   90.00
_cell.angle_beta   90.00
_cell.angle_gamma   90.00
#
_symmetry.space_group_name_H-M   'P 1'
#
loop_
_entity.id
_entity.type
_entity.pdbx_description
1 polymer ?
#
loop_
_entity_poly.entity_id
_entity_poly.type
_entity_poly.pdbx_seq_one_letter_code
_entity_poly.pdbx_strand_id
1 'polypeptide(L)'
;VHNGIEYGLMEAYAEGFAILRAREEFQLDLARIAEIWRQGSVIRSWLLDLIQTALSENPQLDGIAPYVEDSGEGRWTVSEAIDLDVPAPIINLSLIQRLRSRDEKGFSDRLLSAMRNKFGGHDIRRE
;
A
#
# COMPACT_ATOMS: atom_id res chain seq x y z
N VAL A 1 9.61 13.15 9.73
CA VAL A 1 10.13 11.86 10.23
C VAL A 1 9.01 11.04 10.85
N HIS A 2 8.32 11.51 11.90
CA HIS A 2 7.19 10.78 12.52
C HIS A 2 6.17 10.26 11.48
N ASN A 3 5.60 11.15 10.65
CA ASN A 3 4.64 10.73 9.62
C ASN A 3 5.26 9.87 8.51
N GLY A 4 6.56 10.00 8.24
CA GLY A 4 7.28 9.08 7.35
C GLY A 4 7.30 7.66 7.91
N ILE A 5 7.49 7.49 9.22
CA ILE A 5 7.40 6.18 9.89
C ILE A 5 5.96 5.63 9.77
N GLU A 6 4.96 6.49 10.01
CA GLU A 6 3.55 6.10 9.85
C GLU A 6 3.24 5.60 8.44
N TYR A 7 3.83 6.19 7.39
CA TYR A 7 3.58 5.74 6.01
C TYR A 7 4.00 4.29 5.81
N GLY A 8 5.17 3.92 6.33
CA GLY A 8 5.67 2.55 6.28
C GLY A 8 4.79 1.58 7.07
N LEU A 9 4.32 1.98 8.25
CA LEU A 9 3.41 1.16 9.07
C LEU A 9 2.06 0.95 8.38
N MET A 10 1.45 2.02 7.86
CA MET A 10 0.17 1.95 7.15
C MET A 10 0.27 1.09 5.89
N GLU A 11 1.36 1.23 5.13
CA GLU A 11 1.59 0.42 3.93
C GLU A 11 1.69 -1.07 4.28
N ALA A 12 2.46 -1.42 5.32
CA ALA A 12 2.61 -2.80 5.75
C ALA A 12 1.26 -3.43 6.17
N TYR A 13 0.38 -2.66 6.82
CA TYR A 13 -0.98 -3.12 7.09
C TYR A 13 -1.78 -3.33 5.80
N ALA A 14 -1.81 -2.33 4.91
CA ALA A 14 -2.59 -2.39 3.69
C ALA A 14 -2.18 -3.60 2.83
N GLU A 15 -0.88 -3.80 2.62
CA GLU A 15 -0.34 -4.96 1.90
C GLU A 15 -0.70 -6.28 2.59
N GLY A 16 -0.56 -6.37 3.92
CA GLY A 16 -0.91 -7.56 4.69
C GLY A 16 -2.38 -7.95 4.59
N PHE A 17 -3.29 -6.98 4.71
CA PHE A 17 -4.73 -7.22 4.55
C PHE A 17 -5.09 -7.56 3.10
N ALA A 18 -4.44 -6.95 2.10
CA ALA A 18 -4.62 -7.30 0.70
C ALA A 18 -4.21 -8.75 0.40
N ILE A 19 -3.11 -9.24 1.01
CA ILE A 19 -2.69 -10.65 0.90
C ILE A 19 -3.75 -11.58 1.49
N LEU A 20 -4.29 -11.26 2.68
CA LEU A 20 -5.37 -12.06 3.29
C LEU A 20 -6.62 -12.06 2.39
N ARG A 21 -6.99 -10.89 1.85
CA ARG A 21 -8.14 -10.73 0.97
C ARG A 21 -8.01 -11.55 -0.31
N ALA A 22 -6.80 -11.61 -0.89
CA ALA A 22 -6.53 -12.36 -2.11
C ALA A 22 -6.67 -13.89 -1.95
N ARG A 23 -6.74 -14.40 -0.71
CA ARG A 23 -6.96 -15.83 -0.42
C ARG A 23 -8.45 -16.14 -0.27
N GLU A 24 -9.16 -16.07 -1.39
CA GLU A 24 -10.62 -16.24 -1.47
C GLU A 24 -11.11 -17.61 -0.94
N GLU A 25 -10.32 -18.67 -1.09
CA GLU A 25 -10.64 -20.04 -0.64
C GLU A 25 -11.00 -20.13 0.85
N PHE A 26 -10.46 -19.23 1.68
CA PHE A 26 -10.68 -19.24 3.12
C PHE A 26 -11.85 -18.37 3.57
N GLN A 27 -12.43 -17.56 2.67
CA GLN A 27 -13.57 -16.67 2.97
C GLN A 27 -13.37 -15.88 4.27
N LEU A 28 -12.17 -15.29 4.43
CA LEU A 28 -11.76 -14.66 5.68
C LEU A 28 -12.58 -13.41 6.00
N ASP A 29 -13.04 -13.32 7.25
CA ASP A 29 -13.57 -12.08 7.82
C ASP A 29 -12.42 -11.19 8.29
N LEU A 30 -12.08 -10.21 7.47
CA LEU A 30 -10.96 -9.30 7.75
C LEU A 30 -11.23 -8.38 8.96
N ALA A 31 -12.48 -7.97 9.18
CA ALA A 31 -12.84 -7.17 10.35
C ALA A 31 -12.64 -7.98 11.63
N ARG A 32 -13.02 -9.26 11.61
CA ARG A 32 -12.80 -10.16 12.75
C ARG A 32 -11.32 -10.46 12.98
N ILE A 33 -10.53 -10.63 11.92
CA ILE A 33 -9.07 -10.80 12.04
C ILE A 33 -8.45 -9.56 12.70
N ALA A 34 -8.81 -8.36 12.24
CA ALA A 34 -8.34 -7.12 12.82
C ALA A 34 -8.68 -7.04 14.32
N GLU A 35 -9.90 -7.41 14.70
CA GLU A 35 -10.34 -7.44 16.11
C GLU A 35 -9.51 -8.41 16.97
N ILE A 36 -9.23 -9.62 16.46
CA ILE A 36 -8.38 -10.58 17.18
C ILE A 36 -6.99 -10.01 17.42
N TRP A 37 -6.41 -9.33 16.41
CA TRP A 37 -5.08 -8.74 16.52
C TRP A 37 -4.98 -7.55 17.47
N ARG A 38 -6.10 -6.94 17.87
CA ARG A 38 -6.09 -5.87 18.90
C ARG A 38 -5.72 -6.40 20.28
N GLN A 39 -5.83 -7.70 20.51
CA GLN A 39 -5.57 -8.33 21.80
C GLN A 39 -4.41 -9.33 21.71
N GLY A 40 -3.41 -9.18 22.58
CA GLY A 40 -2.28 -10.12 22.69
C GLY A 40 -1.28 -10.13 21.52
N SER A 41 -1.56 -9.42 20.42
CA SER A 41 -0.65 -9.32 19.28
C SER A 41 0.46 -8.28 19.49
N VAL A 42 1.62 -8.52 18.87
CA VAL A 42 2.75 -7.58 18.82
C VAL A 42 2.40 -6.34 17.98
N ILE A 43 1.61 -6.50 16.93
CA ILE A 43 1.22 -5.42 16.02
C ILE A 43 0.03 -4.59 16.54
N ARG A 44 -0.44 -4.81 17.76
CA ARG A 44 -1.51 -3.98 18.33
C ARG A 44 -1.10 -2.50 18.31
N SER A 45 -1.97 -1.63 17.82
CA SER A 45 -1.68 -0.22 17.65
C SER A 45 -2.97 0.57 17.38
N TRP A 46 -2.91 1.88 17.54
CA TRP A 46 -4.02 2.76 17.18
C TRP A 46 -4.38 2.66 15.69
N LEU A 47 -3.39 2.48 14.79
CA LEU A 47 -3.66 2.25 13.36
C LEU A 47 -4.49 0.97 13.13
N LEU A 48 -4.25 -0.10 13.91
CA LEU A 48 -5.03 -1.32 13.82
C LEU A 48 -6.47 -1.11 14.32
N ASP A 49 -6.69 -0.27 15.33
CA ASP A 49 -8.04 0.12 15.78
C ASP A 49 -8.82 0.82 14.65
N LEU A 50 -8.16 1.70 13.89
CA LEU A 50 -8.76 2.36 12.74
C LEU A 50 -9.11 1.38 11.62
N ILE A 51 -8.21 0.45 11.31
CA ILE A 51 -8.45 -0.58 10.30
C ILE A 51 -9.64 -1.47 10.68
N GLN A 52 -9.70 -1.91 11.94
CA GLN A 52 -10.81 -2.72 12.45
C GLN A 52 -12.14 -1.97 12.33
N THR A 53 -12.16 -0.68 12.66
CA THR A 53 -13.35 0.17 12.55
C THR A 53 -13.79 0.29 11.09
N ALA A 54 -12.87 0.68 10.19
CA ALA A 54 -13.16 0.86 8.77
C ALA A 54 -13.69 -0.43 8.11
N LEU A 55 -13.09 -1.58 8.42
CA LEU A 55 -13.53 -2.88 7.88
C LEU A 55 -14.85 -3.36 8.50
N SER A 56 -15.19 -2.95 9.72
CA SER A 56 -16.48 -3.30 10.32
C SER A 56 -17.63 -2.50 9.71
N GLU A 57 -17.37 -1.23 9.38
CA GLU A 57 -18.35 -0.34 8.75
C GLU A 57 -18.51 -0.63 7.24
N ASN A 58 -17.40 -0.88 6.54
CA ASN A 58 -17.38 -1.14 5.12
C ASN A 58 -16.40 -2.29 4.77
N PRO A 59 -16.82 -3.56 4.93
CA PRO A 59 -15.94 -4.71 4.73
C PRO A 59 -15.36 -4.86 3.32
N GLN A 60 -16.04 -4.27 2.32
CA GLN A 60 -15.62 -4.32 0.91
C GLN A 60 -14.89 -3.05 0.47
N LEU A 61 -14.83 -2.02 1.34
CA LEU A 61 -14.32 -0.69 1.00
C LEU A 61 -15.04 -0.07 -0.21
N ASP A 62 -16.33 -0.39 -0.38
CA ASP A 62 -17.16 0.09 -1.49
C ASP A 62 -17.21 1.62 -1.50
N GLY A 63 -17.13 2.20 -2.70
CA GLY A 63 -17.15 3.66 -2.89
C GLY A 63 -15.83 4.37 -2.56
N ILE A 64 -14.77 3.64 -2.19
CA ILE A 64 -13.43 4.20 -1.94
C ILE A 64 -12.56 3.97 -3.19
N ALA A 65 -12.03 5.05 -3.76
CA ALA A 65 -11.11 4.94 -4.89
C ALA A 65 -9.74 4.38 -4.43
N PRO A 66 -9.02 3.59 -5.27
CA PRO A 66 -7.69 3.10 -4.97
C PRO A 66 -6.62 4.19 -5.18
N TYR A 67 -6.80 5.32 -4.50
CA TYR A 67 -5.98 6.51 -4.61
C TYR A 67 -5.64 7.00 -3.20
N VAL A 68 -4.36 7.19 -2.90
CA VAL A 68 -3.89 7.60 -1.58
C VAL A 68 -3.22 8.96 -1.66
N GLU A 69 -3.79 9.95 -0.95
CA GLU A 69 -3.18 11.27 -0.76
C GLU A 69 -1.97 11.24 0.18
N ASP A 70 -1.13 12.27 0.09
CA ASP A 70 -0.05 12.52 1.05
C ASP A 70 0.07 14.02 1.33
N SER A 71 0.28 14.38 2.58
CA SER A 71 0.43 15.76 3.04
C SER A 71 1.84 16.34 2.80
N GLY A 72 2.78 15.53 2.28
CA GLY A 72 4.14 15.92 1.91
C GLY A 72 5.23 15.58 2.93
N GLU A 73 4.88 15.24 4.17
CA GLU A 73 5.86 14.90 5.21
C GLU A 73 6.63 13.60 4.90
N GLY A 74 5.98 12.66 4.21
CA GLY A 74 6.65 11.46 3.69
C GLY A 74 7.71 11.82 2.63
N ARG A 75 7.38 12.73 1.71
CA ARG A 75 8.33 13.24 0.70
C ARG A 75 9.52 13.93 1.35
N TRP A 76 9.25 14.84 2.28
CA TRP A 76 10.29 15.54 3.02
C TRP A 76 11.19 14.55 3.77
N THR A 77 10.61 13.56 4.46
CA THR A 77 11.37 12.56 5.21
C THR A 77 12.30 11.74 4.31
N VAL A 78 11.86 11.37 3.10
CA VAL A 78 12.69 10.62 2.13
C VAL A 78 13.78 11.51 1.55
N SER A 79 13.48 12.77 1.21
CA SER A 79 14.49 13.73 0.72
C SER A 79 15.59 13.93 1.75
N GLU A 80 15.22 14.22 3.00
CA GLU A 80 16.17 14.43 4.09
C GLU A 80 17.04 13.18 4.34
N ALA A 81 16.47 11.98 4.23
CA ALA A 81 17.24 10.75 4.37
C ALA A 81 18.31 10.61 3.27
N ILE A 82 18.01 11.02 2.04
CA ILE A 82 18.99 11.05 0.94
C ILE A 82 20.07 12.10 1.21
N ASP A 83 19.67 13.32 1.60
CA ASP A 83 20.59 14.43 1.86
C ASP A 83 21.57 14.14 3.01
N LEU A 84 21.16 13.29 3.95
CA LEU A 84 21.98 12.84 5.08
C LEU A 84 22.73 11.51 4.82
N ASP A 85 22.64 10.93 3.63
CA ASP A 85 23.19 9.60 3.30
C ASP A 85 22.68 8.47 4.26
N VAL A 86 21.43 8.57 4.73
CA VAL A 86 20.78 7.60 5.63
C VAL A 86 19.80 6.70 4.87
N PRO A 87 19.95 5.37 4.92
CA PRO A 87 19.04 4.47 4.22
C PRO A 87 17.65 4.41 4.88
N ALA A 88 16.60 4.80 4.15
CA ALA A 88 15.20 4.74 4.58
C ALA A 88 14.29 3.96 3.61
N PRO A 89 14.60 2.68 3.29
CA PRO A 89 13.96 1.94 2.20
C PRO A 89 12.45 1.74 2.39
N ILE A 90 11.99 1.42 3.60
CA ILE A 90 10.57 1.14 3.86
C ILE A 90 9.71 2.40 3.70
N ILE A 91 10.18 3.53 4.25
CA ILE A 91 9.51 4.82 4.12
C ILE A 91 9.47 5.23 2.64
N ASN A 92 10.59 5.07 1.92
CA ASN A 92 10.65 5.37 0.48
C ASN A 92 9.67 4.52 -0.34
N LEU A 93 9.63 3.20 -0.12
CA LEU A 93 8.71 2.31 -0.83
C LEU A 93 7.25 2.66 -0.55
N SER A 94 6.90 2.95 0.70
CA SER A 94 5.54 3.38 1.05
C SER A 94 5.12 4.70 0.39
N LEU A 95 6.08 5.62 0.19
CA LEU A 95 5.82 6.84 -0.59
C LEU A 95 5.62 6.51 -2.07
N ILE A 96 6.47 5.67 -2.66
CA ILE A 96 6.36 5.26 -4.06
C ILE A 96 5.01 4.59 -4.34
N GLN A 97 4.51 3.73 -3.43
CA GLN A 97 3.19 3.11 -3.59
C GLN A 97 2.05 4.13 -3.65
N ARG A 98 2.10 5.18 -2.82
CA ARG A 98 1.14 6.30 -2.89
C ARG A 98 1.24 7.05 -4.20
N LEU A 99 2.43 7.25 -4.76
CA LEU A 99 2.58 7.87 -6.08
C LEU A 99 2.04 6.96 -7.18
N ARG A 100 2.30 5.66 -7.06
CA ARG A 100 1.83 4.65 -8.00
C ARG A 100 0.30 4.59 -8.05
N SER A 101 -0.39 4.77 -6.92
CA SER A 101 -1.86 4.83 -6.88
C SER A 101 -2.46 6.01 -7.65
N ARG A 102 -1.64 6.99 -8.05
CA ARG A 102 -2.06 8.19 -8.81
C ARG A 102 -1.73 8.10 -10.30
N ASP A 103 -0.97 7.08 -10.71
CA ASP A 103 -0.60 6.89 -12.12
C ASP A 103 -1.74 6.17 -12.88
N GLU A 104 -2.82 6.90 -13.15
CA GLU A 104 -3.97 6.37 -13.90
C GLU A 104 -3.61 5.99 -15.34
N LYS A 105 -2.61 6.66 -15.93
CA LYS A 105 -2.22 6.45 -17.33
C LYS A 105 -1.28 5.26 -17.49
N GLY A 106 -0.50 4.92 -16.47
CA GLY A 106 0.41 3.76 -16.47
C GLY A 106 1.46 3.84 -17.58
N PHE A 107 1.99 5.03 -17.88
CA PHE A 107 2.90 5.21 -19.03
C PHE A 107 4.11 4.29 -18.94
N SER A 108 4.70 4.17 -17.75
CA SER A 108 5.85 3.29 -17.47
C SER A 108 5.55 1.83 -17.81
N ASP A 109 4.37 1.33 -17.42
CA ASP A 109 3.94 -0.05 -17.69
C ASP A 109 3.65 -0.28 -19.17
N ARG A 110 3.02 0.69 -19.85
CA ARG A 110 2.75 0.61 -21.29
C ARG A 110 4.06 0.55 -22.08
N LEU A 111 5.03 1.39 -21.73
CA LEU A 111 6.35 1.38 -22.35
C LEU A 111 7.07 0.07 -22.05
N LEU A 112 7.00 -0.45 -20.82
CA LEU A 112 7.56 -1.75 -20.45
C LEU A 112 6.93 -2.90 -21.23
N SER A 113 5.61 -2.91 -21.38
CA SER A 113 4.87 -3.89 -22.20
C SER A 113 5.34 -3.86 -23.66
N ALA A 114 5.47 -2.65 -24.23
CA ALA A 114 5.99 -2.47 -25.58
C ALA A 114 7.44 -2.98 -25.72
N MET A 115 8.32 -2.68 -24.77
CA MET A 115 9.71 -3.19 -24.77
C MET A 115 9.75 -4.71 -24.70
N ARG A 116 8.95 -5.34 -23.82
CA ARG A 116 8.85 -6.79 -23.70
C ARG A 116 8.31 -7.45 -24.97
N ASN A 117 7.38 -6.80 -25.67
CA ASN A 117 6.92 -7.25 -26.97
C ASN A 117 8.02 -7.16 -28.04
N LYS A 118 8.72 -6.02 -28.13
CA LYS A 118 9.76 -5.80 -29.15
C LYS A 118 11.00 -6.67 -28.95
N PHE A 119 11.44 -6.84 -27.71
CA PHE A 119 12.64 -7.61 -27.39
C PHE A 119 12.35 -9.11 -27.26
N GLY A 120 11.27 -9.49 -26.56
CA GLY A 120 10.98 -10.87 -26.18
C GLY A 120 9.77 -11.50 -26.89
N GLY A 121 9.10 -10.78 -27.79
CA GLY A 121 7.92 -11.30 -28.50
C GLY A 121 6.68 -11.50 -27.61
N HIS A 122 6.68 -10.96 -26.39
CA HIS A 122 5.54 -11.12 -25.46
C HIS A 122 4.28 -10.40 -25.97
N ASP A 123 3.12 -11.02 -25.77
CA ASP A 123 1.83 -10.45 -26.17
C ASP A 123 1.51 -9.15 -25.42
N ILE A 124 0.98 -8.17 -26.15
CA ILE A 124 0.44 -6.93 -25.60
C ILE A 124 -1.07 -7.10 -25.42
N ARG A 125 -1.55 -6.93 -24.19
CA ARG A 125 -2.99 -6.82 -23.90
C ARG A 125 -3.51 -5.46 -24.37
N ARG A 126 -4.66 -5.45 -25.03
CA ARG A 126 -5.38 -4.23 -25.45
C ARG A 126 -6.43 -3.86 -24.41
N GLU A 127 -6.74 -2.56 -24.35
CA GLU A 127 -7.81 -2.00 -23.52
C GLU A 127 -9.20 -2.33 -24.06
#